data_AF-A0A6P0Z5F9-F1
#
_entry.id   AF-A0A6P0Z5F9-F1
#
_cell.length_a   1.000
_cell.length_b   1.000
_cell.length_c   1.000
_cell.angle_alpha   90.00
_cell.angle_beta   90.00
_cell.angle_gamma   90.00
#
_symmetry.space_group_name_H-M   'P 1'
#
loop_
_entity.id
_entity.type
_entity.pdbx_description
1 polymer ?
#
loop_
_entity_poly.entity_id
_entity_poly.type
_entity_poly.pdbx_seq_one_letter_code
_entity_poly.pdbx_strand_id
1 'polypeptide(L)'
;GRYCEAEPLYLEALGMRKRLLGDEHPDVASSLNNLAGLYQSIGRYGEAEPLLVEALAINKRLLGPEHPDVATSLNNLALLLTATNRQKEALARMKAAMKIHDGMIRQIFTISSESDRLSYLQTIRQHFYGFLSLVWEHFSHSQEAKQEALDLVLRRKSLTAAALAAQNQAIYSGRYPHLETELKQLQSLSNQIAHLSWSQPLPEERTTYQKQLGQLQAEHNQLQKKLASQVPEIQLQEQQANRHTVASALPAGSILVEYVRFDAADSNAPRESPRQHARYLAFILPAGQPEQIEMIDLGKAENIDRLIPVLRKSASTQPQTLVSLEMGGDDEDQSEDEEDSTFVKYKSSLEAIELSKVIFDKILPYLNSHQHLIIAPDGDLNLLPFQILPLDATGEQLLIDKYNISYLSSGRDILRSQISTKRPASAPMIIADPDFNLAGEISKQTRRRGDAETRRIEIPRKISFTQAKETEKLGAVATLAPDLLNTLTAATFSPAPGTRILGERVAAKLGVKP
;
A
#
# COMPACT_ATOMS: atom_id res chain seq x y z
N GLY A 1 13.45 12.27 30.04
CA GLY A 1 13.60 11.54 31.31
C GLY A 1 13.50 12.39 32.58
N ARG A 2 12.70 13.47 32.64
CA ARG A 2 12.47 14.24 33.89
C ARG A 2 11.30 13.64 34.70
N TYR A 3 11.40 12.34 35.02
CA TYR A 3 10.27 11.57 35.54
C TYR A 3 9.89 11.94 36.98
N CYS A 4 10.86 12.25 37.83
CA CYS A 4 10.62 12.67 39.21
C CYS A 4 9.85 14.00 39.30
N GLU A 5 9.96 14.84 38.27
CA GLU A 5 9.21 16.11 38.19
C GLU A 5 7.83 15.91 37.56
N ALA A 6 7.67 14.91 36.69
CA ALA A 6 6.39 14.62 36.04
C ALA A 6 5.40 13.92 36.99
N GLU A 7 5.88 13.01 37.84
CA GLU A 7 5.06 12.25 38.79
C GLU A 7 4.15 13.14 39.67
N PRO A 8 4.66 14.16 40.39
CA PRO A 8 3.80 15.01 41.20
C PRO A 8 2.76 15.77 40.37
N LEU A 9 3.09 16.17 39.13
CA LEU A 9 2.15 16.85 38.24
C LEU A 9 1.02 15.93 37.77
N TYR A 10 1.32 14.66 37.47
CA TYR A 10 0.28 13.68 37.13
C TYR A 10 -0.62 13.35 38.33
N LEU A 11 -0.04 13.24 39.53
CA LEU A 11 -0.81 13.02 40.76
C LEU A 11 -1.69 14.23 41.08
N GLU A 12 -1.18 15.45 40.94
CA GLU A 12 -1.96 16.69 41.12
C GLU A 12 -3.10 16.77 40.11
N ALA A 13 -2.83 16.51 38.82
CA ALA A 13 -3.85 16.50 37.77
C ALA A 13 -4.94 15.45 38.02
N LEU A 14 -4.56 14.24 38.44
CA LEU A 14 -5.50 13.19 38.83
C LEU A 14 -6.36 13.64 40.02
N GLY A 15 -5.75 14.21 41.05
CA GLY A 15 -6.45 14.73 42.22
C GLY A 15 -7.41 15.88 41.90
N MET A 16 -7.03 16.78 40.99
CA MET A 16 -7.91 17.84 40.50
C MET A 16 -9.10 17.28 39.73
N ARG A 17 -8.88 16.34 38.80
CA ARG A 17 -9.96 15.73 38.01
C ARG A 17 -10.92 14.93 38.90
N LYS A 18 -10.42 14.14 39.85
CA LYS A 18 -11.26 13.42 40.83
C LYS A 18 -12.12 14.40 41.66
N ARG A 19 -11.54 15.51 42.11
CA ARG A 19 -12.27 16.53 42.89
C ARG A 19 -13.33 17.28 42.10
N LEU A 20 -13.04 17.63 40.85
CA LEU A 20 -13.92 18.46 40.01
C LEU A 20 -14.98 17.66 39.26
N LEU A 21 -14.66 16.42 38.84
CA LEU A 21 -15.49 15.61 37.95
C LEU A 21 -16.04 14.34 38.65
N GLY A 22 -15.55 14.03 39.86
CA GLY A 22 -15.82 12.78 40.56
C GLY A 22 -14.89 11.64 40.10
N ASP A 23 -14.92 10.52 40.81
CA ASP A 23 -14.08 9.35 40.51
C ASP A 23 -14.53 8.61 39.23
N GLU A 24 -15.79 8.76 38.86
CA GLU A 24 -16.43 8.09 37.72
C GLU A 24 -16.50 9.00 36.50
N HIS A 25 -15.34 9.39 35.97
CA HIS A 25 -15.26 10.25 34.77
C HIS A 25 -14.20 9.75 33.76
N PRO A 26 -14.43 9.83 32.43
CA PRO A 26 -13.45 9.43 31.42
C PRO A 26 -12.09 10.16 31.54
N ASP A 27 -12.09 11.43 31.95
CA ASP A 27 -10.85 12.17 32.20
C ASP A 27 -10.06 11.65 33.41
N VAL A 28 -10.73 11.05 34.40
CA VAL A 28 -10.05 10.36 35.51
C VAL A 28 -9.39 9.10 34.99
N ALA A 29 -10.10 8.29 34.20
CA ALA A 29 -9.51 7.11 33.52
C ALA A 29 -8.31 7.49 32.65
N SER A 30 -8.40 8.59 31.90
CA SER A 30 -7.29 9.11 31.09
C SER A 30 -6.09 9.53 31.94
N SER A 31 -6.33 10.11 33.12
CA SER A 31 -5.26 10.49 34.06
C SER A 31 -4.56 9.27 34.64
N LEU A 32 -5.34 8.25 35.02
CA LEU A 32 -4.83 6.97 35.53
C LEU A 32 -3.97 6.27 34.48
N ASN A 33 -4.45 6.22 33.22
CA ASN A 33 -3.67 5.68 32.10
C ASN A 33 -2.33 6.42 31.91
N ASN A 34 -2.33 7.74 31.99
CA ASN A 34 -1.11 8.53 31.83
C ASN A 34 -0.12 8.34 32.98
N LEU A 35 -0.60 8.31 34.23
CA LEU A 35 0.23 8.03 35.41
C LEU A 35 0.80 6.60 35.35
N ALA A 36 0.01 5.63 34.90
CA ALA A 36 0.49 4.28 34.66
C ALA A 36 1.57 4.23 33.57
N GLY A 37 1.41 4.98 32.48
CA GLY A 37 2.41 5.11 31.42
C GLY A 37 3.75 5.69 31.94
N LEU A 38 3.68 6.65 32.86
CA LEU A 38 4.86 7.15 33.56
C LEU A 38 5.54 6.03 34.36
N TYR A 39 4.78 5.31 35.19
CA TYR A 39 5.30 4.21 36.01
C TYR A 39 5.89 3.07 35.18
N GLN A 40 5.26 2.70 34.06
CA GLN A 40 5.85 1.77 33.08
C GLN A 40 7.19 2.28 32.56
N SER A 41 7.27 3.57 32.20
CA SER A 41 8.48 4.20 31.64
C SER A 41 9.66 4.21 32.61
N ILE A 42 9.42 4.10 33.92
CA ILE A 42 10.45 4.00 34.96
C ILE A 42 10.55 2.61 35.61
N GLY A 43 9.84 1.61 35.09
CA GLY A 43 9.92 0.22 35.56
C GLY A 43 9.12 -0.11 36.82
N ARG A 44 8.28 0.81 37.30
CA ARG A 44 7.38 0.62 38.47
C ARG A 44 6.09 -0.11 38.06
N TYR A 45 6.23 -1.31 37.51
CA TYR A 45 5.09 -2.06 36.93
C TYR A 45 4.00 -2.40 37.95
N GLY A 46 4.38 -2.72 39.19
CA GLY A 46 3.42 -3.04 40.26
C GLY A 46 2.51 -1.86 40.64
N GLU A 47 2.94 -0.63 40.39
CA GLU A 47 2.14 0.57 40.62
C GLU A 47 1.34 0.98 39.36
N ALA A 48 1.83 0.64 38.18
CA ALA A 48 1.14 0.92 36.92
C ALA A 48 -0.08 0.00 36.70
N GLU A 49 0.03 -1.29 37.01
CA GLU A 49 -1.04 -2.28 36.76
C GLU A 49 -2.38 -1.92 37.42
N PRO A 50 -2.46 -1.62 38.74
CA PRO A 50 -3.74 -1.28 39.36
C PRO A 50 -4.40 -0.04 38.73
N LEU A 51 -3.60 0.96 38.33
CA LEU A 51 -4.11 2.17 37.67
C LEU A 51 -4.73 1.86 36.30
N LEU A 52 -4.10 0.98 35.50
CA LEU A 52 -4.66 0.56 34.21
C LEU A 52 -5.93 -0.27 34.37
N VAL A 53 -5.99 -1.11 35.41
CA VAL A 53 -7.17 -1.91 35.73
C VAL A 53 -8.33 -0.99 36.17
N GLU A 54 -8.06 0.00 37.01
CA GLU A 54 -9.04 1.02 37.43
C GLU A 54 -9.54 1.83 36.21
N ALA A 55 -8.63 2.33 35.37
CA ALA A 55 -8.99 3.07 34.15
C ALA A 55 -9.86 2.23 33.20
N LEU A 56 -9.51 0.96 32.98
CA LEU A 56 -10.28 0.03 32.17
C LEU A 56 -11.68 -0.21 32.75
N ALA A 57 -11.82 -0.34 34.06
CA ALA A 57 -13.10 -0.54 34.74
C ALA A 57 -14.01 0.70 34.60
N ILE A 58 -13.45 1.89 34.84
CA ILE A 58 -14.17 3.17 34.66
C ILE A 58 -14.67 3.30 33.22
N ASN A 59 -13.78 3.13 32.23
CA ASN A 59 -14.15 3.25 30.82
C ASN A 59 -15.21 2.23 30.40
N LYS A 60 -15.10 0.96 30.84
CA LYS A 60 -16.13 -0.05 30.55
C LYS A 60 -17.49 0.29 31.13
N ARG A 61 -17.55 0.78 32.37
CA ARG A 61 -18.80 1.12 33.05
C ARG A 61 -19.47 2.35 32.44
N LEU A 62 -18.70 3.37 32.10
CA LEU A 62 -19.24 4.65 31.64
C LEU A 62 -19.52 4.68 30.14
N LEU A 63 -18.63 4.10 29.34
CA LEU A 63 -18.65 4.23 27.88
C LEU A 63 -19.13 2.94 27.18
N GLY A 64 -19.21 1.84 27.93
CA GLY A 64 -19.55 0.52 27.41
C GLY A 64 -18.34 -0.26 26.87
N PRO A 65 -18.48 -1.60 26.72
CA PRO A 65 -17.35 -2.49 26.41
C PRO A 65 -16.76 -2.33 25.00
N GLU A 66 -17.51 -1.76 24.06
CA GLU A 66 -17.11 -1.59 22.66
C GLU A 66 -16.55 -0.18 22.36
N HIS A 67 -16.31 0.65 23.39
CA HIS A 67 -15.81 2.01 23.20
C HIS A 67 -14.30 2.04 22.85
N PRO A 68 -13.84 2.97 21.98
CA PRO A 68 -12.42 3.13 21.66
C PRO A 68 -11.49 3.24 22.88
N ASP A 69 -11.91 3.96 23.93
CA ASP A 69 -11.10 4.14 25.14
C ASP A 69 -10.93 2.84 25.95
N VAL A 70 -11.87 1.90 25.82
CA VAL A 70 -11.71 0.55 26.37
C VAL A 70 -10.65 -0.21 25.58
N ALA A 71 -10.62 -0.10 24.25
CA ALA A 71 -9.57 -0.69 23.42
C ALA A 71 -8.19 -0.11 23.76
N THR A 72 -8.08 1.21 23.92
CA THR A 72 -6.84 1.87 24.35
C THR A 72 -6.38 1.37 25.72
N SER A 73 -7.29 1.28 26.69
CA SER A 73 -6.96 0.79 28.04
C SER A 73 -6.53 -0.68 28.03
N LEU A 74 -7.17 -1.52 27.19
CA LEU A 74 -6.77 -2.92 26.97
C LEU A 74 -5.36 -3.02 26.37
N ASN A 75 -5.03 -2.18 25.40
CA ASN A 75 -3.70 -2.16 24.77
C ASN A 75 -2.63 -1.69 25.76
N ASN A 76 -2.87 -0.64 26.54
CA ASN A 76 -1.93 -0.16 27.56
C ASN A 76 -1.64 -1.24 28.60
N LEU A 77 -2.68 -1.98 29.01
CA LEU A 77 -2.53 -3.11 29.93
C LEU A 77 -1.81 -4.28 29.25
N ALA A 78 -2.05 -4.55 27.98
CA ALA A 78 -1.30 -5.55 27.23
C ALA A 78 0.20 -5.23 27.18
N LEU A 79 0.57 -3.97 26.95
CA LEU A 79 1.97 -3.54 26.95
C LEU A 79 2.64 -3.77 28.32
N LEU A 80 1.93 -3.49 29.42
CA LEU A 80 2.42 -3.83 30.77
C LEU A 80 2.64 -5.33 30.94
N LEU A 81 1.68 -6.13 30.48
CA LEU A 81 1.72 -7.59 30.59
C LEU A 81 2.87 -8.16 29.77
N THR A 82 3.17 -7.61 28.59
CA THR A 82 4.36 -7.98 27.82
C THR A 82 5.64 -7.65 28.59
N ALA A 83 5.75 -6.44 29.14
CA ALA A 83 6.92 -6.01 29.92
C ALA A 83 7.13 -6.82 31.23
N THR A 84 6.07 -7.44 31.75
CA THR A 84 6.11 -8.31 32.93
C THR A 84 6.12 -9.80 32.60
N ASN A 85 6.44 -10.15 31.33
CA ASN A 85 6.60 -11.54 30.87
C ASN A 85 5.31 -12.39 31.01
N ARG A 86 4.14 -11.74 30.87
CA ARG A 86 2.79 -12.34 30.88
C ARG A 86 2.16 -12.32 29.49
N GLN A 87 2.88 -12.83 28.50
CA GLN A 87 2.56 -12.66 27.07
C GLN A 87 1.20 -13.25 26.67
N LYS A 88 0.78 -14.37 27.28
CA LYS A 88 -0.52 -14.99 26.97
C LYS A 88 -1.69 -14.07 27.36
N GLU A 89 -1.58 -13.42 28.52
CA GLU A 89 -2.58 -12.44 28.96
C GLU A 89 -2.52 -11.19 28.08
N ALA A 90 -1.32 -10.70 27.75
CA ALA A 90 -1.15 -9.59 26.82
C ALA A 90 -1.85 -9.86 25.48
N LEU A 91 -1.60 -11.03 24.89
CA LEU A 91 -2.22 -11.45 23.62
C LEU A 91 -3.73 -11.44 23.71
N ALA A 92 -4.31 -11.97 24.80
CA ALA A 92 -5.75 -11.96 25.01
C ALA A 92 -6.33 -10.53 25.09
N ARG A 93 -5.64 -9.59 25.76
CA ARG A 93 -6.07 -8.18 25.83
C ARG A 93 -5.97 -7.48 24.48
N MET A 94 -4.91 -7.72 23.72
CA MET A 94 -4.77 -7.15 22.38
C MET A 94 -5.82 -7.72 21.42
N LYS A 95 -6.12 -9.02 21.48
CA LYS A 95 -7.22 -9.62 20.69
C LYS A 95 -8.56 -8.94 20.99
N ALA A 96 -8.87 -8.69 22.27
CA ALA A 96 -10.07 -7.98 22.66
C ALA A 96 -10.10 -6.54 22.12
N ALA A 97 -8.98 -5.80 22.22
CA ALA A 97 -8.87 -4.46 21.65
C ALA A 97 -9.03 -4.44 20.12
N MET A 98 -8.45 -5.41 19.42
CA MET A 98 -8.57 -5.53 17.95
C MET A 98 -10.02 -5.77 17.51
N LYS A 99 -10.78 -6.56 18.27
CA LYS A 99 -12.22 -6.78 17.99
C LYS A 99 -13.02 -5.47 18.07
N ILE A 100 -12.75 -4.65 19.08
CA ILE A 100 -13.38 -3.33 19.24
C ILE A 100 -12.99 -2.42 18.06
N HIS A 101 -11.70 -2.40 17.69
CA HIS A 101 -11.25 -1.65 16.51
C HIS A 101 -11.87 -2.14 15.20
N ASP A 102 -12.08 -3.45 15.02
CA ASP A 102 -12.76 -3.99 13.84
C ASP A 102 -14.22 -3.49 13.77
N GLY A 103 -14.91 -3.39 14.92
CA GLY A 103 -16.24 -2.81 15.02
C GLY A 103 -16.26 -1.32 14.65
N MET A 104 -15.33 -0.54 15.20
CA MET A 104 -15.21 0.89 14.92
C MET A 104 -14.85 1.17 13.46
N ILE A 105 -13.96 0.40 12.86
CA ILE A 105 -13.66 0.52 11.42
C ILE A 105 -14.94 0.40 10.60
N ARG A 106 -15.76 -0.63 10.86
CA ARG A 106 -17.01 -0.82 10.13
C ARG A 106 -17.93 0.39 10.26
N GLN A 107 -18.09 0.92 11.48
CA GLN A 107 -18.93 2.10 11.72
C GLN A 107 -18.38 3.35 11.03
N ILE A 108 -17.08 3.60 11.15
CA ILE A 108 -16.43 4.78 10.57
C ILE A 108 -16.52 4.73 9.04
N PHE A 109 -16.23 3.59 8.43
CA PHE A 109 -16.26 3.44 6.97
C PHE A 109 -17.65 3.69 6.37
N THR A 110 -18.73 3.50 7.13
CA THR A 110 -20.11 3.79 6.69
C THR A 110 -20.40 5.29 6.52
N ILE A 111 -19.73 6.17 7.26
CA ILE A 111 -20.14 7.60 7.35
C ILE A 111 -19.02 8.60 7.07
N SER A 112 -17.86 8.15 6.62
CA SER A 112 -16.65 8.97 6.59
C SER A 112 -16.00 9.07 5.21
N SER A 113 -15.24 10.16 5.02
CA SER A 113 -14.46 10.37 3.79
C SER A 113 -13.23 9.47 3.75
N GLU A 114 -12.55 9.38 2.62
CA GLU A 114 -11.28 8.64 2.53
C GLU A 114 -10.22 9.19 3.49
N SER A 115 -10.14 10.51 3.59
CA SER A 115 -9.23 11.21 4.51
C SER A 115 -9.50 10.83 5.97
N ASP A 116 -10.77 10.82 6.39
CA ASP A 116 -11.15 10.43 7.75
C ASP A 116 -10.78 8.96 8.03
N ARG A 117 -11.04 8.06 7.07
CA ARG A 117 -10.69 6.63 7.18
C ARG A 117 -9.19 6.45 7.35
N LEU A 118 -8.38 7.13 6.52
CA LEU A 118 -6.93 7.11 6.61
C LEU A 118 -6.44 7.63 7.96
N SER A 119 -6.95 8.77 8.40
CA SER A 119 -6.61 9.38 9.69
C SER A 119 -6.92 8.45 10.87
N TYR A 120 -8.08 7.81 10.84
CA TYR A 120 -8.45 6.83 11.86
C TYR A 120 -7.54 5.60 11.86
N LEU A 121 -7.26 5.03 10.69
CA LEU A 121 -6.32 3.90 10.56
C LEU A 121 -4.90 4.24 11.02
N GLN A 122 -4.45 5.49 10.79
CA GLN A 122 -3.19 5.98 11.32
C GLN A 122 -3.19 6.03 12.84
N THR A 123 -4.28 6.50 13.45
CA THR A 123 -4.41 6.61 14.92
C THR A 123 -4.28 5.24 15.61
N ILE A 124 -4.83 4.18 15.01
CA ILE A 124 -4.81 2.83 15.59
C ILE A 124 -3.62 1.98 15.10
N ARG A 125 -2.74 2.53 14.27
CA ARG A 125 -1.62 1.81 13.64
C ARG A 125 -0.69 1.19 14.67
N GLN A 126 -0.37 1.91 15.74
CA GLN A 126 0.52 1.44 16.78
C GLN A 126 -0.05 0.23 17.54
N HIS A 127 -1.38 0.13 17.66
CA HIS A 127 -2.01 -1.05 18.26
C HIS A 127 -1.88 -2.28 17.36
N PHE A 128 -2.00 -2.10 16.03
CA PHE A 128 -1.75 -3.15 15.05
C PHE A 128 -0.29 -3.62 15.07
N TYR A 129 0.67 -2.68 15.09
CA TYR A 129 2.09 -3.01 15.16
C TYR A 129 2.50 -3.63 16.48
N GLY A 130 1.91 -3.21 17.59
CA GLY A 130 2.11 -3.85 18.89
C GLY A 130 1.66 -5.30 18.88
N PHE A 131 0.51 -5.60 18.25
CA PHE A 131 0.03 -6.98 18.13
C PHE A 131 0.98 -7.84 17.29
N LEU A 132 1.41 -7.33 16.12
CA LEU A 132 2.38 -8.03 15.28
C LEU A 132 3.71 -8.24 15.99
N SER A 133 4.20 -7.24 16.73
CA SER A 133 5.43 -7.33 17.52
C SER A 133 5.33 -8.43 18.57
N LEU A 134 4.22 -8.49 19.32
CA LEU A 134 4.00 -9.52 20.33
C LEU A 134 3.97 -10.93 19.71
N VAL A 135 3.27 -11.09 18.57
CA VAL A 135 3.19 -12.38 17.87
C VAL A 135 4.55 -12.80 17.32
N TRP A 136 5.26 -11.87 16.69
CA TRP A 136 6.60 -12.11 16.16
C TRP A 136 7.61 -12.47 17.25
N GLU A 137 7.67 -11.72 18.34
CA GLU A 137 8.68 -11.88 19.39
C GLU A 137 8.44 -13.12 20.26
N HIS A 138 7.18 -13.41 20.60
CA HIS A 138 6.86 -14.40 21.63
C HIS A 138 6.01 -15.58 21.15
N PHE A 139 5.39 -15.48 19.98
CA PHE A 139 4.46 -16.50 19.48
C PHE A 139 4.79 -16.97 18.05
N SER A 140 6.01 -16.77 17.58
CA SER A 140 6.49 -17.26 16.27
C SER A 140 6.40 -18.79 16.11
N HIS A 141 6.32 -19.53 17.21
CA HIS A 141 6.15 -20.99 17.23
C HIS A 141 4.67 -21.42 17.30
N SER A 142 3.75 -20.51 17.61
CA SER A 142 2.33 -20.82 17.80
C SER A 142 1.58 -20.66 16.49
N GLN A 143 1.04 -21.77 15.96
CA GLN A 143 0.28 -21.74 14.72
C GLN A 143 -0.98 -20.88 14.82
N GLU A 144 -1.71 -20.96 15.94
CA GLU A 144 -2.90 -20.14 16.19
C GLU A 144 -2.56 -18.63 16.16
N ALA A 145 -1.43 -18.23 16.75
CA ALA A 145 -1.04 -16.83 16.77
C ALA A 145 -0.65 -16.31 15.38
N LYS A 146 0.06 -17.13 14.58
CA LYS A 146 0.38 -16.80 13.18
C LYS A 146 -0.90 -16.62 12.34
N GLN A 147 -1.87 -17.50 12.50
CA GLN A 147 -3.16 -17.45 11.81
C GLN A 147 -3.93 -16.17 12.12
N GLU A 148 -4.02 -15.82 13.41
CA GLU A 148 -4.69 -14.59 13.86
C GLU A 148 -3.98 -13.33 13.36
N ALA A 149 -2.63 -13.35 13.31
CA ALA A 149 -1.86 -12.27 12.72
C ALA A 149 -2.13 -12.10 11.23
N LEU A 150 -2.17 -13.20 10.45
CA LEU A 150 -2.53 -13.11 9.04
C LEU A 150 -3.97 -12.61 8.85
N ASP A 151 -4.93 -13.12 9.63
CA ASP A 151 -6.31 -12.64 9.53
C ASP A 151 -6.42 -11.16 9.84
N LEU A 152 -5.64 -10.64 10.80
CA LEU A 152 -5.59 -9.22 11.10
C LEU A 152 -4.95 -8.42 9.96
N VAL A 153 -3.82 -8.91 9.40
CA VAL A 153 -3.16 -8.31 8.23
C VAL A 153 -4.13 -8.22 7.06
N LEU A 154 -4.80 -9.32 6.71
CA LEU A 154 -5.79 -9.36 5.63
C LEU A 154 -6.96 -8.42 5.90
N ARG A 155 -7.36 -8.23 7.16
CA ARG A 155 -8.43 -7.28 7.54
C ARG A 155 -8.00 -5.82 7.48
N ARG A 156 -6.72 -5.50 7.68
CA ARG A 156 -6.23 -4.11 7.83
C ARG A 156 -5.47 -3.59 6.63
N LYS A 157 -4.66 -4.41 5.98
CA LYS A 157 -3.85 -4.02 4.83
C LYS A 157 -4.75 -3.59 3.67
N SER A 158 -4.35 -2.50 3.03
CA SER A 158 -4.99 -1.93 1.84
C SER A 158 -6.50 -1.68 1.98
N LEU A 159 -6.99 -1.44 3.20
CA LEU A 159 -8.42 -1.29 3.47
C LEU A 159 -9.01 -0.01 2.85
N THR A 160 -8.27 1.09 2.85
CA THR A 160 -8.70 2.34 2.20
C THR A 160 -8.66 2.23 0.68
N ALA A 161 -7.61 1.62 0.13
CA ALA A 161 -7.54 1.29 -1.29
C ALA A 161 -8.70 0.38 -1.73
N ALA A 162 -9.09 -0.57 -0.88
CA ALA A 162 -10.25 -1.42 -1.11
C ALA A 162 -11.56 -0.63 -1.19
N ALA A 163 -11.79 0.27 -0.22
CA ALA A 163 -12.98 1.09 -0.21
C ALA A 163 -13.00 2.09 -1.38
N LEU A 164 -11.85 2.62 -1.79
CA LEU A 164 -11.72 3.46 -2.98
C LEU A 164 -12.01 2.68 -4.26
N ALA A 165 -11.51 1.45 -4.39
CA ALA A 165 -11.80 0.60 -5.54
C ALA A 165 -13.30 0.28 -5.63
N ALA A 166 -13.95 -0.02 -4.50
CA ALA A 166 -15.39 -0.22 -4.42
C ALA A 166 -16.17 1.04 -4.83
N GLN A 167 -15.73 2.22 -4.37
CA GLN A 167 -16.32 3.50 -4.76
C GLN A 167 -16.18 3.74 -6.27
N ASN A 168 -15.00 3.52 -6.84
CA ASN A 168 -14.77 3.65 -8.27
C ASN A 168 -15.66 2.69 -9.06
N GLN A 169 -15.78 1.45 -8.61
CA GLN A 169 -16.69 0.48 -9.23
C GLN A 169 -18.15 0.94 -9.17
N ALA A 170 -18.60 1.54 -8.06
CA ALA A 170 -19.93 2.11 -7.95
C ALA A 170 -20.16 3.23 -9.00
N ILE A 171 -19.18 4.13 -9.20
CA ILE A 171 -19.19 5.16 -10.25
C ILE A 171 -19.42 4.55 -11.63
N TYR A 172 -18.72 3.46 -11.96
CA TYR A 172 -18.74 2.89 -13.32
C TYR A 172 -19.81 1.82 -13.55
N SER A 173 -20.38 1.23 -12.51
CA SER A 173 -21.29 0.09 -12.64
C SER A 173 -22.71 0.45 -13.10
N GLY A 174 -23.10 1.73 -12.98
CA GLY A 174 -24.49 2.15 -13.21
C GLY A 174 -25.51 1.55 -12.22
N ARG A 175 -25.04 0.87 -11.15
CA ARG A 175 -25.90 0.22 -10.15
C ARG A 175 -26.68 1.21 -9.28
N TYR A 176 -26.20 2.46 -9.19
CA TYR A 176 -26.76 3.52 -8.36
C TYR A 176 -27.22 4.73 -9.21
N PRO A 177 -28.28 4.60 -10.02
CA PRO A 177 -28.73 5.67 -10.92
C PRO A 177 -29.16 6.94 -10.17
N HIS A 178 -29.69 6.80 -8.95
CA HIS A 178 -30.07 7.92 -8.10
C HIS A 178 -28.86 8.73 -7.56
N LEU A 179 -27.63 8.20 -7.66
CA LEU A 179 -26.38 8.85 -7.24
C LEU A 179 -25.56 9.37 -8.42
N GLU A 180 -26.04 9.26 -9.66
CA GLU A 180 -25.24 9.56 -10.85
C GLU A 180 -24.71 11.01 -10.85
N THR A 181 -25.54 11.96 -10.42
CA THR A 181 -25.18 13.38 -10.32
C THR A 181 -24.06 13.59 -9.30
N GLU A 182 -24.20 13.03 -8.10
CA GLU A 182 -23.19 13.10 -7.05
C GLU A 182 -21.88 12.43 -7.46
N LEU A 183 -21.93 11.26 -8.11
CA LEU A 183 -20.74 10.53 -8.56
C LEU A 183 -19.99 11.32 -9.66
N LYS A 184 -20.71 11.95 -10.59
CA LYS A 184 -20.14 12.85 -11.61
C LYS A 184 -19.52 14.10 -10.98
N GLN A 185 -20.20 14.70 -10.01
CA GLN A 185 -19.68 15.87 -9.29
C GLN A 185 -18.38 15.51 -8.54
N LEU A 186 -18.32 14.34 -7.91
CA LEU A 186 -17.13 13.87 -7.21
C LEU A 186 -15.94 13.69 -8.17
N GLN A 187 -16.17 13.13 -9.36
CA GLN A 187 -15.15 13.01 -10.39
C GLN A 187 -14.66 14.39 -10.87
N SER A 188 -15.57 15.34 -11.06
CA SER A 188 -15.21 16.73 -11.43
C SER A 188 -14.36 17.41 -10.36
N LEU A 189 -14.74 17.30 -9.08
CA LEU A 189 -13.97 17.83 -7.96
C LEU A 189 -12.57 17.20 -7.89
N SER A 190 -12.47 15.88 -8.08
CA SER A 190 -11.19 15.17 -8.11
C SER A 190 -10.27 15.72 -9.21
N ASN A 191 -10.81 15.96 -10.41
CA ASN A 191 -10.05 16.54 -11.53
C ASN A 191 -9.61 17.98 -11.26
N GLN A 192 -10.47 18.80 -10.64
CA GLN A 192 -10.12 20.18 -10.27
C GLN A 192 -9.03 20.23 -9.21
N ILE A 193 -9.13 19.39 -8.17
CA ILE A 193 -8.11 19.26 -7.13
C ILE A 193 -6.78 18.81 -7.75
N ALA A 194 -6.80 17.80 -8.63
CA ALA A 194 -5.60 17.35 -9.32
C ALA A 194 -4.99 18.48 -10.14
N HIS A 195 -5.78 19.16 -10.97
CA HIS A 195 -5.30 20.29 -11.79
C HIS A 195 -4.67 21.39 -10.92
N LEU A 196 -5.33 21.83 -9.84
CA LEU A 196 -4.74 22.82 -8.94
C LEU A 196 -3.46 22.31 -8.26
N SER A 197 -3.41 21.03 -7.90
CA SER A 197 -2.24 20.45 -7.21
C SER A 197 -0.99 20.42 -8.11
N TRP A 198 -1.17 20.29 -9.43
CA TRP A 198 -0.08 20.32 -10.40
C TRP A 198 0.28 21.73 -10.89
N SER A 199 -0.60 22.72 -10.67
CA SER A 199 -0.31 24.13 -10.97
C SER A 199 0.58 24.75 -9.87
N GLN A 200 1.76 25.25 -10.23
CA GLN A 200 2.60 26.01 -9.29
C GLN A 200 2.10 27.46 -9.17
N PRO A 201 1.62 27.92 -7.99
CA PRO A 201 1.14 29.29 -7.82
C PRO A 201 2.31 30.28 -7.71
N LEU A 202 2.11 31.50 -8.23
CA LEU A 202 3.02 32.61 -7.99
C LEU A 202 3.05 32.97 -6.49
N PRO A 203 4.16 33.54 -5.96
CA PRO A 203 4.28 33.89 -4.55
C PRO A 203 3.13 34.75 -4.00
N GLU A 204 2.61 35.67 -4.82
CA GLU A 204 1.53 36.60 -4.49
C GLU A 204 0.15 35.93 -4.42
N GLU A 205 -0.01 34.77 -5.07
CA GLU A 205 -1.29 34.05 -5.17
C GLU A 205 -1.39 32.88 -4.19
N ARG A 206 -0.33 32.60 -3.41
CA ARG A 206 -0.26 31.42 -2.51
C ARG A 206 -1.41 31.33 -1.53
N THR A 207 -1.84 32.45 -0.96
CA THR A 207 -2.95 32.48 0.00
C THR A 207 -4.29 32.17 -0.67
N THR A 208 -4.55 32.75 -1.85
CA THR A 208 -5.74 32.47 -2.66
C THR A 208 -5.76 31.01 -3.11
N TYR A 209 -4.63 30.51 -3.60
CA TYR A 209 -4.42 29.12 -3.98
C TYR A 209 -4.74 28.16 -2.82
N GLN A 210 -4.15 28.38 -1.64
CA GLN A 210 -4.39 27.55 -0.45
C GLN A 210 -5.87 27.55 -0.05
N LYS A 211 -6.53 28.71 -0.11
CA LYS A 211 -7.95 28.83 0.21
C LYS A 211 -8.83 28.07 -0.79
N GLN A 212 -8.56 28.20 -2.09
CA GLN A 212 -9.29 27.49 -3.14
C GLN A 212 -9.12 25.98 -3.03
N LEU A 213 -7.88 25.50 -2.85
CA LEU A 213 -7.59 24.08 -2.67
C LEU A 213 -8.29 23.53 -1.43
N GLY A 214 -8.24 24.24 -0.30
CA GLY A 214 -8.91 23.84 0.93
C GLY A 214 -10.43 23.79 0.78
N GLN A 215 -11.04 24.72 0.04
CA GLN A 215 -12.48 24.70 -0.24
C GLN A 215 -12.85 23.47 -1.10
N LEU A 216 -12.14 23.23 -2.20
CA LEU A 216 -12.40 22.07 -3.08
C LEU A 216 -12.25 20.74 -2.32
N GLN A 217 -11.23 20.63 -1.47
CA GLN A 217 -11.02 19.45 -0.62
C GLN A 217 -12.16 19.26 0.39
N ALA A 218 -12.66 20.35 0.99
CA ALA A 218 -13.79 20.29 1.93
C ALA A 218 -15.08 19.83 1.23
N GLU A 219 -15.40 20.39 0.06
CA GLU A 219 -16.55 19.99 -0.76
C GLU A 219 -16.45 18.53 -1.19
N HIS A 220 -15.27 18.11 -1.66
CA HIS A 220 -14.99 16.72 -2.02
C HIS A 220 -15.22 15.77 -0.84
N ASN A 221 -14.70 16.10 0.34
CA ASN A 221 -14.86 15.29 1.55
C ASN A 221 -16.32 15.21 2.01
N GLN A 222 -17.08 16.30 1.93
CA GLN A 222 -18.51 16.29 2.26
C GLN A 222 -19.30 15.37 1.33
N LEU A 223 -19.01 15.42 0.03
CA LEU A 223 -19.68 14.57 -0.95
C LEU A 223 -19.33 13.09 -0.75
N GLN A 224 -18.07 12.76 -0.45
CA GLN A 224 -17.68 11.39 -0.10
C GLN A 224 -18.46 10.87 1.13
N LYS A 225 -18.62 11.69 2.18
CA LYS A 225 -19.42 11.31 3.36
C LYS A 225 -20.87 10.99 3.00
N LYS A 226 -21.49 11.80 2.14
CA LYS A 226 -22.86 11.58 1.65
C LYS A 226 -22.99 10.28 0.86
N LEU A 227 -21.96 9.91 0.08
CA LEU A 227 -21.94 8.69 -0.73
C LEU A 227 -21.67 7.43 0.10
N ALA A 228 -20.81 7.51 1.13
CA ALA A 228 -20.41 6.35 1.94
C ALA A 228 -21.61 5.60 2.56
N SER A 229 -22.64 6.32 2.99
CA SER A 229 -23.84 5.73 3.59
C SER A 229 -24.77 5.06 2.57
N GLN A 230 -24.67 5.43 1.29
CA GLN A 230 -25.58 4.99 0.23
C GLN A 230 -24.95 3.94 -0.71
N VAL A 231 -23.64 3.72 -0.60
CA VAL A 231 -22.90 2.70 -1.37
C VAL A 231 -22.32 1.66 -0.41
N PRO A 232 -23.04 0.55 -0.15
CA PRO A 232 -22.63 -0.48 0.82
C PRO A 232 -21.25 -1.07 0.56
N GLU A 233 -20.80 -1.13 -0.70
CA GLU A 233 -19.48 -1.68 -1.05
C GLU A 233 -18.32 -0.86 -0.47
N ILE A 234 -18.51 0.45 -0.26
CA ILE A 234 -17.50 1.33 0.38
C ILE A 234 -17.31 0.95 1.85
N GLN A 235 -18.37 0.39 2.46
CA GLN A 235 -18.41 0.01 3.86
C GLN A 235 -17.68 -1.32 4.12
N LEU A 236 -17.35 -2.07 3.05
CA LEU A 236 -16.64 -3.35 3.10
C LEU A 236 -17.31 -4.36 4.08
N GLN A 237 -18.63 -4.26 4.26
CA GLN A 237 -19.39 -5.04 5.24
C GLN A 237 -19.54 -6.52 4.83
N GLU A 238 -19.59 -6.81 3.53
CA GLU A 238 -19.93 -8.14 3.02
C GLU A 238 -18.74 -9.11 2.90
N GLN A 239 -17.51 -8.62 2.97
CA GLN A 239 -16.32 -9.46 2.84
C GLN A 239 -15.49 -9.44 4.12
N GLN A 240 -15.78 -10.37 5.04
CA GLN A 240 -14.82 -10.77 6.05
C GLN A 240 -13.63 -11.43 5.35
N ALA A 241 -12.65 -10.61 4.96
CA ALA A 241 -11.38 -11.09 4.45
C ALA A 241 -10.67 -11.81 5.60
N ASN A 242 -10.63 -13.13 5.52
CA ASN A 242 -9.87 -13.98 6.41
C ASN A 242 -9.11 -15.00 5.56
N ARG A 243 -8.19 -15.71 6.18
CA ARG A 243 -7.36 -16.72 5.53
C ARG A 243 -8.17 -17.80 4.81
N HIS A 244 -9.34 -18.17 5.33
CA HIS A 244 -10.19 -19.20 4.74
C HIS A 244 -10.76 -18.74 3.40
N THR A 245 -11.40 -17.57 3.39
CA THR A 245 -11.97 -17.02 2.17
C THR A 245 -10.91 -16.73 1.13
N VAL A 246 -9.76 -16.19 1.55
CA VAL A 246 -8.61 -15.94 0.66
C VAL A 246 -8.04 -17.24 0.11
N ALA A 247 -7.70 -18.21 0.96
CA ALA A 247 -7.11 -19.48 0.51
C ALA A 247 -8.02 -20.24 -0.46
N SER A 248 -9.34 -20.23 -0.24
CA SER A 248 -10.31 -20.84 -1.14
C SER A 248 -10.48 -20.10 -2.47
N ALA A 249 -10.21 -18.80 -2.50
CA ALA A 249 -10.29 -17.98 -3.71
C ALA A 249 -8.98 -17.94 -4.52
N LEU A 250 -7.86 -18.38 -3.94
CA LEU A 250 -6.60 -18.50 -4.67
C LEU A 250 -6.70 -19.58 -5.77
N PRO A 251 -6.16 -19.34 -6.98
CA PRO A 251 -6.08 -20.36 -8.03
C PRO A 251 -5.40 -21.65 -7.55
N ALA A 252 -5.88 -22.80 -8.04
CA ALA A 252 -5.29 -24.08 -7.70
C ALA A 252 -3.79 -24.14 -8.05
N GLY A 253 -2.96 -24.62 -7.13
CA GLY A 253 -1.50 -24.69 -7.31
C GLY A 253 -0.76 -23.34 -7.20
N SER A 254 -1.46 -22.25 -6.83
CA SER A 254 -0.85 -20.97 -6.51
C SER A 254 -0.53 -20.82 -5.02
N ILE A 255 0.34 -19.88 -4.69
CA ILE A 255 0.70 -19.53 -3.32
C ILE A 255 0.73 -18.01 -3.15
N LEU A 256 0.13 -17.53 -2.06
CA LEU A 256 0.15 -16.11 -1.69
C LEU A 256 1.36 -15.83 -0.79
N VAL A 257 2.10 -14.78 -1.13
CA VAL A 257 3.13 -14.17 -0.30
C VAL A 257 2.67 -12.77 0.09
N GLU A 258 2.18 -12.64 1.32
CA GLU A 258 1.68 -11.39 1.89
C GLU A 258 2.78 -10.74 2.74
N TYR A 259 3.43 -9.71 2.19
CA TYR A 259 4.47 -8.96 2.90
C TYR A 259 3.84 -7.88 3.78
N VAL A 260 4.44 -7.64 4.94
CA VAL A 260 3.98 -6.61 5.89
C VAL A 260 5.19 -5.85 6.43
N ARG A 261 5.18 -4.52 6.26
CA ARG A 261 6.13 -3.63 6.93
C ARG A 261 5.51 -3.12 8.22
N PHE A 262 6.15 -3.37 9.35
CA PHE A 262 5.66 -2.91 10.65
C PHE A 262 6.78 -2.35 11.50
N ASP A 263 6.45 -1.36 12.33
CA ASP A 263 7.38 -0.78 13.28
C ASP A 263 7.47 -1.69 14.50
N ALA A 264 8.55 -2.48 14.58
CA ALA A 264 8.74 -3.42 15.67
C ALA A 264 9.13 -2.67 16.95
N ALA A 265 8.44 -2.98 18.05
CA ALA A 265 8.87 -2.58 19.38
C ALA A 265 9.95 -3.56 19.86
N ASP A 266 11.21 -3.13 19.85
CA ASP A 266 12.31 -3.94 20.39
C ASP A 266 12.37 -3.77 21.91
N SER A 267 11.96 -4.80 22.64
CA SER A 267 11.97 -4.87 24.10
C SER A 267 13.38 -4.69 24.71
N ASN A 268 14.45 -4.89 23.93
CA ASN A 268 15.84 -4.86 24.36
C ASN A 268 16.62 -3.59 23.94
N ALA A 269 16.01 -2.65 23.21
CA ALA A 269 16.70 -1.44 22.76
C ALA A 269 16.82 -0.39 23.89
N PRO A 270 18.00 0.27 24.05
CA PRO A 270 18.18 1.32 25.05
C PRO A 270 17.24 2.53 24.82
N ARG A 271 16.59 2.99 25.89
CA ARG A 271 15.44 3.90 25.89
C ARG A 271 15.70 5.33 25.37
N GLU A 272 16.96 5.73 25.14
CA GLU A 272 17.31 7.09 24.68
C GLU A 272 17.03 7.36 23.20
N SER A 273 16.63 6.33 22.45
CA SER A 273 15.83 6.48 21.26
C SER A 273 15.06 5.18 21.06
N PRO A 274 13.74 5.11 21.31
CA PRO A 274 12.93 4.03 20.76
C PRO A 274 12.91 4.23 19.24
N ARG A 275 14.01 3.91 18.55
CA ARG A 275 13.96 3.71 17.11
C ARG A 275 13.14 2.44 16.94
N GLN A 276 11.86 2.65 16.69
CA GLN A 276 11.05 1.72 15.93
C GLN A 276 11.89 1.28 14.73
N HIS A 277 12.48 0.08 14.79
CA HIS A 277 13.14 -0.46 13.62
C HIS A 277 12.06 -1.14 12.84
N ALA A 278 11.62 -0.50 11.77
CA ALA A 278 10.71 -1.13 10.83
C ALA A 278 11.30 -2.49 10.41
N ARG A 279 10.44 -3.51 10.32
CA ARG A 279 10.79 -4.86 9.90
C ARG A 279 9.81 -5.36 8.87
N TYR A 280 10.24 -6.37 8.12
CA TYR A 280 9.39 -7.08 7.17
C TYR A 280 9.06 -8.48 7.65
N LEU A 281 7.78 -8.82 7.64
CA LEU A 281 7.30 -10.20 7.71
C LEU A 281 6.77 -10.62 6.34
N ALA A 282 6.97 -11.88 6.00
CA ALA A 282 6.29 -12.54 4.90
C ALA A 282 5.34 -13.60 5.47
N PHE A 283 4.06 -13.47 5.18
CA PHE A 283 3.08 -14.53 5.43
C PHE A 283 2.90 -15.36 4.17
N ILE A 284 3.04 -16.68 4.32
CA ILE A 284 2.89 -17.64 3.23
C ILE A 284 1.56 -18.37 3.40
N LEU A 285 0.72 -18.32 2.38
CA LEU A 285 -0.61 -18.96 2.37
C LEU A 285 -0.81 -19.75 1.06
N PRO A 286 -0.72 -21.08 1.09
CA PRO A 286 -1.01 -21.93 -0.06
C PRO A 286 -2.50 -21.94 -0.41
N ALA A 287 -2.82 -22.07 -1.70
CA ALA A 287 -4.20 -22.21 -2.17
C ALA A 287 -4.88 -23.44 -1.54
N GLY A 288 -6.12 -23.26 -1.07
CA GLY A 288 -6.94 -24.31 -0.45
C GLY A 288 -6.49 -24.77 0.94
N GLN A 289 -5.42 -24.21 1.51
CA GLN A 289 -4.83 -24.68 2.77
C GLN A 289 -4.77 -23.56 3.84
N PRO A 290 -5.93 -23.11 4.36
CA PRO A 290 -6.01 -21.95 5.26
C PRO A 290 -5.31 -22.13 6.60
N GLU A 291 -5.02 -23.36 7.00
CA GLU A 291 -4.35 -23.68 8.27
C GLU A 291 -2.82 -23.78 8.14
N GLN A 292 -2.29 -24.00 6.93
CA GLN A 292 -0.86 -24.14 6.65
C GLN A 292 -0.21 -22.78 6.36
N ILE A 293 -0.20 -21.93 7.38
CA ILE A 293 0.40 -20.60 7.29
C ILE A 293 1.80 -20.60 7.89
N GLU A 294 2.71 -19.95 7.20
CA GLU A 294 4.02 -19.60 7.75
C GLU A 294 4.18 -18.10 7.86
N MET A 295 4.86 -17.67 8.93
CA MET A 295 5.18 -16.29 9.21
C MET A 295 6.70 -16.18 9.34
N ILE A 296 7.32 -15.52 8.38
CA ILE A 296 8.77 -15.52 8.20
C ILE A 296 9.30 -14.10 8.38
N ASP A 297 10.27 -13.93 9.28
CA ASP A 297 10.93 -12.65 9.53
C ASP A 297 12.07 -12.42 8.54
N LEU A 298 11.88 -11.45 7.64
CA LEU A 298 12.87 -11.10 6.62
C LEU A 298 14.01 -10.26 7.21
N GLY A 299 13.77 -9.53 8.29
CA GLY A 299 14.77 -8.71 8.95
C GLY A 299 14.37 -7.24 9.07
N LYS A 300 15.36 -6.40 9.37
CA LYS A 300 15.19 -4.93 9.44
C LYS A 300 14.89 -4.37 8.06
N ALA A 301 13.86 -3.53 7.98
CA ALA A 301 13.43 -2.88 6.75
C ALA A 301 14.51 -1.96 6.18
N GLU A 302 15.31 -1.29 7.01
CA GLU A 302 16.41 -0.42 6.55
C GLU A 302 17.37 -1.12 5.57
N ASN A 303 17.68 -2.41 5.81
CA ASN A 303 18.56 -3.18 4.93
C ASN A 303 17.91 -3.43 3.55
N ILE A 304 16.61 -3.72 3.55
CA ILE A 304 15.83 -4.01 2.34
C ILE A 304 15.55 -2.71 1.57
N ASP A 305 15.01 -1.70 2.27
CA ASP A 305 14.62 -0.39 1.75
C ASP A 305 15.81 0.32 1.07
N ARG A 306 17.04 0.17 1.62
CA ARG A 306 18.25 0.74 1.00
C ARG A 306 18.61 0.11 -0.34
N LEU A 307 18.37 -1.17 -0.53
CA LEU A 307 18.77 -1.91 -1.74
C LEU A 307 17.81 -1.70 -2.91
N ILE A 308 16.51 -1.46 -2.63
CA ILE A 308 15.47 -1.33 -3.66
C ILE A 308 15.75 -0.18 -4.65
N PRO A 309 16.07 1.07 -4.23
CA PRO A 309 16.39 2.14 -5.16
C PRO A 309 17.63 1.85 -6.02
N VAL A 310 18.62 1.15 -5.46
CA VAL A 310 19.87 0.80 -6.17
C VAL A 310 19.58 -0.20 -7.29
N LEU A 311 18.80 -1.23 -6.99
CA LEU A 311 18.33 -2.21 -7.99
C LEU A 311 17.50 -1.52 -9.08
N ARG A 312 16.55 -0.65 -8.70
CA ARG A 312 15.73 0.08 -9.69
C ARG A 312 16.60 0.94 -10.60
N LYS A 313 17.63 1.59 -10.05
CA LYS A 313 18.56 2.40 -10.82
C LYS A 313 19.37 1.54 -11.79
N SER A 314 19.91 0.40 -11.34
CA SER A 314 20.69 -0.51 -12.21
C SER A 314 19.83 -1.13 -13.31
N ALA A 315 18.56 -1.45 -13.03
CA ALA A 315 17.61 -1.92 -14.04
C ALA A 315 17.18 -0.83 -15.04
N SER A 316 17.22 0.45 -14.63
CA SER A 316 16.84 1.58 -15.49
C SER A 316 17.96 2.12 -16.37
N THR A 317 19.22 1.75 -16.12
CA THR A 317 20.36 2.26 -16.90
C THR A 317 20.63 1.36 -18.09
N GLN A 318 20.40 1.85 -19.31
CA GLN A 318 21.12 1.37 -20.49
C GLN A 318 22.63 1.40 -20.19
N PRO A 319 23.43 0.48 -20.77
CA PRO A 319 24.89 0.55 -20.61
C PRO A 319 25.33 1.94 -21.02
N GLN A 320 25.99 2.63 -20.09
CA GLN A 320 26.66 3.89 -20.40
C GLN A 320 27.76 3.55 -21.40
N THR A 321 27.50 3.74 -22.70
CA THR A 321 28.58 4.12 -23.60
C THR A 321 29.10 5.45 -23.08
N LEU A 322 30.13 5.35 -22.24
CA LEU A 322 31.09 6.40 -21.99
C LEU A 322 31.66 6.79 -23.36
N VAL A 323 30.98 7.71 -24.06
CA VAL A 323 31.66 8.54 -25.04
C VAL A 323 32.50 9.50 -24.22
N SER A 324 33.72 9.04 -23.90
CA SER A 324 34.82 9.93 -23.58
C SER A 324 34.87 10.99 -24.67
N LEU A 325 34.54 12.22 -24.30
CA LEU A 325 34.84 13.42 -25.07
C LEU A 325 36.37 13.58 -25.12
N GLU A 326 37.03 12.80 -25.98
CA GLU A 326 38.31 13.18 -26.54
C GLU A 326 38.03 13.97 -27.82
N MET A 327 38.33 15.26 -27.76
CA MET A 327 38.30 16.16 -28.89
C MET A 327 39.51 15.92 -29.78
N GLY A 328 39.27 15.67 -31.07
CA GLY A 328 40.16 16.08 -32.15
C GLY A 328 40.88 14.96 -32.86
N GLY A 329 40.55 14.79 -34.14
CA GLY A 329 41.31 13.99 -35.09
C GLY A 329 40.41 13.43 -36.18
N ASP A 330 40.30 14.16 -37.30
CA ASP A 330 39.78 13.63 -38.55
C ASP A 330 40.66 12.45 -38.97
N ASP A 331 40.07 11.26 -39.15
CA ASP A 331 40.59 10.25 -40.07
C ASP A 331 39.47 9.32 -40.54
N GLU A 332 39.46 9.12 -41.86
CA GLU A 332 38.57 8.27 -42.63
C GLU A 332 38.85 6.77 -42.42
N ASP A 333 37.83 5.96 -42.72
CA ASP A 333 37.88 4.51 -42.96
C ASP A 333 38.40 3.59 -41.83
N GLN A 334 37.46 2.93 -41.17
CA GLN A 334 37.46 1.46 -41.12
C GLN A 334 36.07 0.91 -40.75
N SER A 335 35.53 0.15 -41.68
CA SER A 335 34.51 -0.87 -41.43
C SER A 335 35.06 -1.90 -40.47
N GLU A 336 34.58 -1.90 -39.23
CA GLU A 336 34.63 -3.08 -38.37
C GLU A 336 33.18 -3.47 -38.07
N ASP A 337 32.91 -4.74 -38.32
CA ASP A 337 31.63 -5.39 -38.14
C ASP A 337 31.06 -5.07 -36.74
N GLU A 338 30.00 -4.25 -36.69
CA GLU A 338 29.12 -4.19 -35.54
C GLU A 338 28.47 -5.58 -35.44
N GLU A 339 29.11 -6.48 -34.69
CA GLU A 339 28.46 -7.67 -34.18
C GLU A 339 27.16 -7.23 -33.51
N ASP A 340 26.08 -7.63 -34.16
CA ASP A 340 24.68 -7.56 -33.78
C ASP A 340 24.47 -8.23 -32.41
N SER A 341 25.01 -7.62 -31.35
CA SER A 341 24.72 -7.98 -29.96
C SER A 341 23.46 -7.23 -29.53
N THR A 342 22.36 -7.51 -30.24
CA THR A 342 21.04 -6.88 -30.08
C THR A 342 20.41 -7.06 -28.69
N PHE A 343 21.10 -7.67 -27.74
CA PHE A 343 20.62 -7.87 -26.38
C PHE A 343 21.77 -7.84 -25.37
N VAL A 344 21.94 -6.69 -24.73
CA VAL A 344 22.63 -6.64 -23.43
C VAL A 344 21.75 -7.44 -22.46
N LYS A 345 22.14 -8.68 -22.16
CA LYS A 345 21.50 -9.46 -21.08
C LYS A 345 21.61 -8.62 -19.81
N TYR A 346 20.47 -8.34 -19.18
CA TYR A 346 20.46 -7.77 -17.84
C TYR A 346 21.29 -8.68 -16.95
N LYS A 347 22.48 -8.22 -16.55
CA LYS A 347 23.31 -8.91 -15.58
C LYS A 347 22.91 -8.40 -14.21
N SER A 348 22.30 -9.28 -13.41
CA SER A 348 21.88 -8.93 -12.05
C SER A 348 23.06 -8.33 -11.29
N SER A 349 22.87 -7.14 -10.71
CA SER A 349 23.91 -6.50 -9.93
C SER A 349 24.13 -7.27 -8.62
N LEU A 350 25.28 -7.08 -7.96
CA LEU A 350 25.58 -7.74 -6.69
C LEU A 350 24.51 -7.41 -5.63
N GLU A 351 23.97 -6.19 -5.68
CA GLU A 351 22.89 -5.71 -4.82
C GLU A 351 21.56 -6.40 -5.14
N ALA A 352 21.31 -6.78 -6.39
CA ALA A 352 20.14 -7.59 -6.77
C ALA A 352 20.20 -8.97 -6.14
N ILE A 353 21.39 -9.58 -6.14
CA ILE A 353 21.66 -10.87 -5.50
C ILE A 353 21.50 -10.73 -3.99
N GLU A 354 22.06 -9.69 -3.37
CA GLU A 354 21.90 -9.44 -1.93
C GLU A 354 20.43 -9.22 -1.55
N LEU A 355 19.70 -8.40 -2.30
CA LEU A 355 18.28 -8.13 -2.05
C LEU A 355 17.44 -9.41 -2.18
N SER A 356 17.70 -10.20 -3.23
CA SER A 356 17.03 -11.48 -3.41
C SER A 356 17.34 -12.43 -2.26
N LYS A 357 18.59 -12.51 -1.80
CA LYS A 357 18.94 -13.34 -0.64
C LYS A 357 18.18 -12.94 0.62
N VAL A 358 18.08 -11.64 0.89
CA VAL A 358 17.39 -11.14 2.09
C VAL A 358 15.87 -11.42 2.04
N ILE A 359 15.24 -11.30 0.87
CA ILE A 359 13.79 -11.45 0.72
C ILE A 359 13.39 -12.91 0.45
N PHE A 360 14.08 -13.59 -0.46
CA PHE A 360 13.69 -14.89 -0.99
C PHE A 360 14.35 -16.09 -0.33
N ASP A 361 15.62 -16.06 0.09
CA ASP A 361 16.29 -17.28 0.60
C ASP A 361 15.52 -17.93 1.75
N LYS A 362 14.95 -17.11 2.63
CA LYS A 362 14.18 -17.57 3.80
C LYS A 362 12.81 -18.14 3.44
N ILE A 363 12.20 -17.68 2.34
CA ILE A 363 10.85 -18.10 1.92
C ILE A 363 10.88 -19.16 0.82
N LEU A 364 11.97 -19.27 0.07
CA LEU A 364 12.13 -20.18 -1.08
C LEU A 364 11.79 -21.64 -0.76
N PRO A 365 12.14 -22.21 0.41
CA PRO A 365 11.75 -23.58 0.78
C PRO A 365 10.23 -23.83 0.71
N TYR A 366 9.43 -22.80 0.96
CA TYR A 366 7.97 -22.88 0.97
C TYR A 366 7.35 -22.65 -0.42
N LEU A 367 8.10 -22.00 -1.33
CA LEU A 367 7.62 -21.65 -2.67
C LEU A 367 7.92 -22.72 -3.71
N ASN A 368 8.91 -23.58 -3.49
CA ASN A 368 9.45 -24.50 -4.50
C ASN A 368 8.44 -25.50 -5.09
N SER A 369 7.38 -25.83 -4.37
CA SER A 369 6.31 -26.73 -4.83
C SER A 369 5.24 -26.05 -5.69
N HIS A 370 5.32 -24.72 -5.89
CA HIS A 370 4.31 -23.94 -6.59
C HIS A 370 4.92 -23.20 -7.79
N GLN A 371 4.21 -23.15 -8.90
CA GLN A 371 4.66 -22.44 -10.11
C GLN A 371 4.08 -21.02 -10.23
N HIS A 372 3.00 -20.73 -9.49
CA HIS A 372 2.33 -19.42 -9.53
C HIS A 372 2.43 -18.73 -8.17
N LEU A 373 3.19 -17.63 -8.13
CA LEU A 373 3.33 -16.77 -6.97
C LEU A 373 2.38 -15.59 -7.09
N ILE A 374 1.56 -15.39 -6.07
CA ILE A 374 0.74 -14.20 -5.90
C ILE A 374 1.41 -13.35 -4.83
N ILE A 375 1.96 -12.21 -5.22
CA ILE A 375 2.74 -11.34 -4.35
C ILE A 375 1.90 -10.14 -3.94
N ALA A 376 1.77 -9.93 -2.64
CA ALA A 376 1.17 -8.73 -2.06
C ALA A 376 2.23 -7.94 -1.27
N PRO A 377 2.93 -6.99 -1.90
CA PRO A 377 4.00 -6.23 -1.28
C PRO A 377 3.48 -5.16 -0.29
N ASP A 378 4.36 -4.64 0.56
CA ASP A 378 4.05 -3.54 1.50
C ASP A 378 5.28 -2.62 1.67
N GLY A 379 5.06 -1.36 2.07
CA GLY A 379 6.12 -0.36 2.14
C GLY A 379 6.91 -0.22 0.82
N ASP A 380 8.24 -0.18 0.89
CA ASP A 380 9.11 0.01 -0.27
C ASP A 380 9.15 -1.22 -1.19
N LEU A 381 8.76 -2.41 -0.71
CA LEU A 381 8.58 -3.59 -1.56
C LEU A 381 7.54 -3.37 -2.66
N ASN A 382 6.63 -2.39 -2.52
CA ASN A 382 5.72 -2.01 -3.60
C ASN A 382 6.45 -1.46 -4.83
N LEU A 383 7.68 -0.99 -4.67
CA LEU A 383 8.53 -0.46 -5.73
C LEU A 383 9.45 -1.53 -6.33
N LEU A 384 9.45 -2.74 -5.77
CA LEU A 384 10.36 -3.82 -6.17
C LEU A 384 9.79 -4.59 -7.37
N PRO A 385 10.47 -4.60 -8.53
CA PRO A 385 10.12 -5.51 -9.62
C PRO A 385 10.58 -6.93 -9.28
N PHE A 386 9.73 -7.73 -8.63
CA PHE A 386 10.10 -9.08 -8.19
C PHE A 386 10.54 -9.99 -9.35
N GLN A 387 10.00 -9.81 -10.56
CA GLN A 387 10.34 -10.62 -11.73
C GLN A 387 11.84 -10.66 -12.04
N ILE A 388 12.56 -9.55 -11.80
CA ILE A 388 13.97 -9.40 -12.16
C ILE A 388 14.93 -9.72 -11.02
N LEU A 389 14.43 -10.25 -9.89
CA LEU A 389 15.32 -10.69 -8.83
C LEU A 389 15.98 -12.02 -9.21
N PRO A 390 17.29 -12.17 -8.98
CA PRO A 390 17.99 -13.41 -9.26
C PRO A 390 17.63 -14.50 -8.25
N LEU A 391 17.51 -15.74 -8.72
CA LEU A 391 17.25 -16.94 -7.93
C LEU A 391 18.52 -17.64 -7.44
N ASP A 392 19.66 -17.33 -8.06
CA ASP A 392 20.94 -17.96 -7.79
C ASP A 392 22.05 -16.94 -7.51
N ALA A 393 23.19 -17.45 -7.06
CA ALA A 393 24.36 -16.63 -6.78
C ALA A 393 25.06 -16.13 -8.06
N THR A 394 24.72 -16.67 -9.23
CA THR A 394 25.28 -16.24 -10.52
C THR A 394 24.59 -14.98 -11.03
N GLY A 395 23.32 -14.78 -10.65
CA GLY A 395 22.52 -13.66 -11.10
C GLY A 395 21.93 -13.86 -12.49
N GLU A 396 22.05 -15.07 -13.06
CA GLU A 396 21.63 -15.39 -14.43
C GLU A 396 20.19 -15.91 -14.49
N GLN A 397 19.76 -16.68 -13.49
CA GLN A 397 18.38 -17.17 -13.42
C GLN A 397 17.53 -16.18 -12.62
N LEU A 398 16.49 -15.64 -13.23
CA LEU A 398 15.58 -14.68 -12.60
C LEU A 398 14.32 -15.37 -12.06
N LEU A 399 13.63 -14.71 -11.14
CA LEU A 399 12.36 -15.22 -10.58
C LEU A 399 11.31 -15.49 -11.67
N ILE A 400 11.24 -14.65 -12.69
CA ILE A 400 10.33 -14.81 -13.83
C ILE A 400 10.60 -16.09 -14.64
N ASP A 401 11.83 -16.61 -14.63
CA ASP A 401 12.19 -17.81 -15.40
C ASP A 401 11.61 -19.08 -14.76
N LYS A 402 11.28 -19.04 -13.46
CA LYS A 402 10.77 -20.18 -12.70
C LYS A 402 9.30 -20.02 -12.31
N TYR A 403 8.84 -18.80 -12.05
CA TYR A 403 7.53 -18.55 -11.49
C TYR A 403 6.70 -17.63 -12.39
N ASN A 404 5.42 -17.98 -12.56
CA ASN A 404 4.42 -17.02 -12.96
C ASN A 404 4.13 -16.10 -11.76
N ILE A 405 4.22 -14.78 -11.91
CA ILE A 405 4.06 -13.83 -10.80
C ILE A 405 2.87 -12.92 -11.08
N SER A 406 1.93 -12.88 -10.14
CA SER A 406 0.82 -11.93 -10.12
C SER A 406 0.90 -11.01 -8.91
N TYR A 407 0.45 -9.77 -9.06
CA TYR A 407 0.50 -8.77 -7.99
C TYR A 407 -0.89 -8.46 -7.45
N LEU A 408 -0.99 -8.32 -6.13
CA LEU A 408 -2.15 -7.79 -5.43
C LEU A 408 -1.71 -6.66 -4.48
N SER A 409 -2.60 -5.74 -4.11
CA SER A 409 -2.28 -4.77 -3.05
C SER A 409 -2.42 -5.40 -1.66
N SER A 410 -3.25 -6.43 -1.53
CA SER A 410 -3.33 -7.35 -0.40
C SER A 410 -3.96 -8.65 -0.89
N GLY A 411 -3.66 -9.78 -0.25
CA GLY A 411 -4.26 -11.08 -0.55
C GLY A 411 -5.79 -11.04 -0.56
N ARG A 412 -6.41 -10.16 0.23
CA ARG A 412 -7.88 -9.98 0.23
C ARG A 412 -8.45 -9.54 -1.11
N ASP A 413 -7.67 -8.89 -1.96
CA ASP A 413 -8.14 -8.37 -3.25
C ASP A 413 -8.57 -9.49 -4.20
N ILE A 414 -8.09 -10.72 -3.98
CA ILE A 414 -8.53 -11.89 -4.74
C ILE A 414 -10.05 -12.09 -4.66
N LEU A 415 -10.67 -11.69 -3.54
CA LEU A 415 -12.11 -11.80 -3.31
C LEU A 415 -12.94 -10.84 -4.19
N ARG A 416 -12.32 -9.82 -4.80
CA ARG A 416 -13.01 -8.93 -5.75
C ARG A 416 -13.24 -9.56 -7.11
N SER A 417 -12.42 -10.54 -7.50
CA SER A 417 -12.52 -11.22 -8.80
C SER A 417 -13.83 -11.98 -8.97
N GLN A 418 -14.53 -12.30 -7.87
CA GLN A 418 -15.82 -12.97 -7.87
C GLN A 418 -17.00 -12.04 -8.24
N ILE A 419 -16.76 -10.73 -8.37
CA ILE A 419 -17.81 -9.76 -8.71
C ILE A 419 -17.97 -9.68 -10.24
N SER A 420 -19.01 -10.33 -10.75
CA SER A 420 -19.35 -10.30 -12.19
C SER A 420 -19.74 -8.89 -12.65
N THR A 421 -18.96 -8.28 -13.54
CA THR A 421 -19.28 -6.99 -14.14
C THR A 421 -20.08 -7.15 -15.43
N LYS A 422 -21.17 -6.37 -15.59
CA LYS A 422 -21.94 -6.33 -16.86
C LYS A 422 -21.27 -5.51 -17.97
N ARG A 423 -20.12 -4.89 -17.71
CA ARG A 423 -19.38 -4.11 -18.71
C ARG A 423 -18.72 -5.07 -19.71
N PRO A 424 -18.85 -4.87 -21.03
CA PRO A 424 -18.02 -5.58 -21.99
C PRO A 424 -16.55 -5.27 -21.69
N ALA A 425 -15.70 -6.29 -21.63
CA ALA A 425 -14.28 -6.11 -21.41
C ALA A 425 -13.75 -5.12 -22.46
N SER A 426 -13.16 -4.01 -22.02
CA SER A 426 -12.38 -3.18 -22.95
C SER A 426 -11.19 -4.01 -23.42
N ALA A 427 -10.83 -3.88 -24.70
CA ALA A 427 -9.61 -4.51 -25.21
C ALA A 427 -8.43 -4.17 -24.28
N PRO A 428 -7.59 -5.15 -23.90
CA PRO A 428 -6.48 -4.91 -23.00
C PRO A 428 -5.52 -3.90 -23.62
N MET A 429 -5.14 -2.88 -22.83
CA MET A 429 -4.16 -1.87 -23.25
C MET A 429 -2.80 -2.24 -22.65
N ILE A 430 -1.81 -2.47 -23.51
CA ILE A 430 -0.43 -2.70 -23.10
C ILE A 430 0.32 -1.37 -23.20
N ILE A 431 0.83 -0.87 -22.08
CA ILE A 431 1.75 0.28 -22.06
C ILE A 431 3.15 -0.27 -21.75
N ALA A 432 4.09 -0.08 -22.67
CA ALA A 432 5.48 -0.47 -22.51
C ALA A 432 6.37 0.78 -22.36
N ASP A 433 7.28 0.77 -21.39
CA ASP A 433 8.24 1.85 -21.10
C ASP A 433 7.63 3.27 -21.09
N PRO A 434 6.64 3.53 -20.21
CA PRO A 434 6.10 4.88 -20.08
C PRO A 434 7.19 5.86 -19.59
N ASP A 435 7.50 6.89 -20.38
CA ASP A 435 8.40 7.97 -19.98
C ASP A 435 7.67 8.90 -19.00
N PHE A 436 7.89 8.70 -17.71
CA PHE A 436 7.29 9.53 -16.66
C PHE A 436 7.92 10.93 -16.53
N ASN A 437 8.95 11.26 -17.31
CA ASN A 437 9.66 12.55 -17.26
C ASN A 437 9.15 13.61 -18.25
N LEU A 438 8.05 13.34 -18.98
CA LEU A 438 7.51 14.21 -20.03
C LEU A 438 7.01 15.60 -19.59
N ALA A 439 7.05 15.94 -18.31
CA ALA A 439 6.77 17.30 -17.84
C ALA A 439 7.84 18.33 -18.29
N GLY A 440 9.03 17.88 -18.73
CA GLY A 440 10.16 18.77 -19.05
C GLY A 440 10.20 19.36 -20.47
N GLU A 441 9.47 18.79 -21.44
CA GLU A 441 9.64 19.17 -22.85
C GLU A 441 8.65 20.21 -23.38
N ILE A 442 7.57 20.49 -22.65
CA ILE A 442 6.56 21.50 -23.06
C ILE A 442 7.13 22.93 -22.97
N SER A 443 8.26 23.17 -22.28
CA SER A 443 8.80 24.53 -22.09
C SER A 443 9.93 24.94 -23.04
N LYS A 444 10.25 24.15 -24.09
CA LYS A 444 11.40 24.44 -24.97
C LYS A 444 11.06 24.56 -26.47
N GLN A 445 9.85 24.97 -26.81
CA GLN A 445 9.59 25.50 -28.16
C GLN A 445 9.52 27.04 -28.15
N THR A 446 10.60 27.63 -28.69
CA THR A 446 10.70 28.97 -29.31
C THR A 446 10.46 30.22 -28.43
N ARG A 447 11.49 30.61 -27.67
CA ARG A 447 11.85 32.05 -27.57
C ARG A 447 12.87 32.38 -28.66
N ARG A 448 12.40 32.63 -29.89
CA ARG A 448 13.14 33.47 -30.83
C ARG A 448 12.61 34.89 -30.71
N ARG A 449 13.53 35.79 -30.42
CA ARG A 449 13.36 37.23 -30.29
C ARG A 449 13.31 37.80 -31.72
N GLY A 450 12.23 38.48 -32.10
CA GLY A 450 12.15 39.18 -33.39
C GLY A 450 10.71 39.41 -33.86
N ASP A 451 10.34 40.69 -33.85
CA ASP A 451 9.25 41.36 -34.57
C ASP A 451 7.80 41.18 -34.12
N ALA A 452 7.24 42.35 -33.76
CA ALA A 452 5.85 42.59 -33.46
C ALA A 452 5.04 42.60 -34.75
N GLU A 453 4.08 41.68 -34.88
CA GLU A 453 2.88 41.93 -35.67
C GLU A 453 1.73 41.07 -35.16
N THR A 454 0.62 41.75 -34.83
CA THR A 454 -0.67 41.19 -34.45
C THR A 454 -1.16 40.11 -35.41
N ARG A 455 -1.39 38.88 -34.95
CA ARG A 455 -2.37 37.93 -35.53
C ARG A 455 -2.83 36.88 -34.49
N ARG A 456 -4.14 36.73 -34.42
CA ARG A 456 -4.91 35.82 -33.55
C ARG A 456 -4.36 34.39 -33.57
N ILE A 457 -4.17 33.79 -32.39
CA ILE A 457 -4.02 32.33 -32.25
C ILE A 457 -5.40 31.74 -32.04
N GLU A 458 -5.91 31.06 -33.06
CA GLU A 458 -7.07 30.19 -32.97
C GLU A 458 -6.72 28.96 -32.12
N ILE A 459 -7.54 28.69 -31.10
CA ILE A 459 -7.51 27.45 -30.33
C ILE A 459 -8.06 26.33 -31.23
N PRO A 460 -7.32 25.24 -31.52
CA PRO A 460 -7.90 24.11 -32.22
C PRO A 460 -8.96 23.45 -31.32
N ARG A 461 -10.23 23.69 -31.68
CA ARG A 461 -11.40 22.95 -31.19
C ARG A 461 -11.38 21.53 -31.77
N LYS A 462 -11.76 20.55 -30.94
CA LYS A 462 -12.06 19.12 -31.21
C LYS A 462 -10.87 18.16 -31.20
N ILE A 463 -10.72 17.45 -30.09
CA ILE A 463 -10.31 16.04 -30.13
C ILE A 463 -11.58 15.24 -30.49
N SER A 464 -11.63 14.70 -31.70
CA SER A 464 -12.70 13.84 -32.19
C SER A 464 -12.41 12.40 -31.79
N PHE A 465 -13.25 11.82 -30.91
CA PHE A 465 -13.29 10.38 -30.73
C PHE A 465 -14.02 9.76 -31.93
N THR A 466 -13.29 9.07 -32.79
CA THR A 466 -13.90 8.20 -33.81
C THR A 466 -14.41 6.93 -33.13
N GLN A 467 -15.74 6.81 -33.04
CA GLN A 467 -16.44 5.57 -32.71
C GLN A 467 -16.09 4.51 -33.76
N ALA A 468 -15.38 3.45 -33.35
CA ALA A 468 -15.31 2.22 -34.13
C ALA A 468 -16.65 1.49 -33.98
N LYS A 469 -17.32 1.24 -35.10
CA LYS A 469 -18.59 0.50 -35.18
C LYS A 469 -18.39 -0.96 -34.75
N GLU A 470 -19.33 -1.42 -33.92
CA GLU A 470 -19.54 -2.82 -33.59
C GLU A 470 -19.86 -3.66 -34.83
N THR A 471 -19.26 -4.86 -34.91
CA THR A 471 -19.92 -6.04 -35.45
C THR A 471 -19.62 -7.24 -34.57
N GLU A 472 -20.68 -7.98 -34.28
CA GLU A 472 -20.81 -9.08 -33.32
C GLU A 472 -19.88 -10.28 -33.54
N LYS A 473 -19.43 -10.86 -32.43
CA LYS A 473 -19.66 -12.25 -31.97
C LYS A 473 -18.44 -12.71 -31.19
N LEU A 474 -18.63 -13.07 -29.91
CA LEU A 474 -17.91 -14.11 -29.15
C LEU A 474 -18.49 -14.02 -27.72
N GLY A 475 -18.96 -15.11 -27.11
CA GLY A 475 -18.20 -16.34 -26.92
C GLY A 475 -17.49 -16.22 -25.58
N ALA A 476 -17.87 -17.06 -24.63
CA ALA A 476 -17.61 -16.89 -23.21
C ALA A 476 -16.18 -17.30 -22.78
N VAL A 477 -15.77 -16.75 -21.63
CA VAL A 477 -14.93 -17.35 -20.56
C VAL A 477 -13.39 -17.31 -20.71
N ALA A 478 -12.79 -16.75 -19.65
CA ALA A 478 -11.57 -17.10 -18.89
C ALA A 478 -10.30 -17.63 -19.58
N THR A 479 -9.20 -17.35 -18.88
CA THR A 479 -7.78 -17.65 -19.17
C THR A 479 -7.16 -16.71 -20.19
N LEU A 480 -6.00 -16.14 -19.84
CA LEU A 480 -5.13 -15.46 -20.80
C LEU A 480 -4.68 -16.52 -21.81
N ALA A 481 -5.44 -16.65 -22.89
CA ALA A 481 -5.23 -17.66 -23.92
C ALA A 481 -4.16 -17.18 -24.92
N PRO A 482 -3.42 -18.11 -25.56
CA PRO A 482 -2.58 -17.88 -26.74
C PRO A 482 -3.26 -17.05 -27.84
N ASP A 483 -4.59 -16.99 -27.83
CA ASP A 483 -5.40 -16.15 -28.72
C ASP A 483 -5.12 -14.66 -28.58
N LEU A 484 -4.72 -14.15 -27.40
CA LEU A 484 -4.38 -12.72 -27.25
C LEU A 484 -3.18 -12.35 -28.13
N LEU A 485 -2.12 -13.17 -28.11
CA LEU A 485 -0.93 -12.98 -28.96
C LEU A 485 -1.28 -13.08 -30.45
N ASN A 486 -2.24 -13.93 -30.82
CA ASN A 486 -2.73 -14.07 -32.19
C ASN A 486 -3.67 -12.92 -32.65
N THR A 487 -4.19 -12.12 -31.71
CA THR A 487 -5.07 -10.96 -32.01
C THR A 487 -4.33 -9.63 -32.04
N LEU A 488 -3.09 -9.58 -31.55
CA LEU A 488 -2.23 -8.42 -31.70
C LEU A 488 -1.73 -8.35 -33.16
N THR A 489 -1.72 -7.16 -33.75
CA THR A 489 -1.18 -6.81 -35.08
C THR A 489 -0.40 -5.50 -34.93
N ALA A 490 0.45 -5.07 -35.87
CA ALA A 490 1.16 -3.78 -35.73
C ALA A 490 0.20 -2.60 -35.52
N ALA A 491 -1.00 -2.65 -36.12
CA ALA A 491 -2.06 -1.66 -35.94
C ALA A 491 -2.62 -1.59 -34.50
N THR A 492 -2.33 -2.58 -33.66
CA THR A 492 -2.76 -2.65 -32.24
C THR A 492 -1.80 -1.89 -31.32
N PHE A 493 -0.60 -1.56 -31.82
CA PHE A 493 0.42 -0.81 -31.10
C PHE A 493 0.46 0.62 -31.64
N SER A 494 -0.21 1.55 -30.97
CA SER A 494 -0.02 2.97 -31.23
C SER A 494 1.06 3.53 -30.30
N PRO A 495 2.10 4.22 -30.82
CA PRO A 495 3.03 4.93 -29.95
C PRO A 495 2.25 5.98 -29.15
N ALA A 496 2.32 5.89 -27.82
CA ALA A 496 1.82 6.97 -26.99
C ALA A 496 2.77 8.17 -27.19
N PRO A 497 2.26 9.40 -27.34
CA PRO A 497 3.11 10.58 -27.48
C PRO A 497 4.12 10.64 -26.33
N GLY A 498 5.42 10.58 -26.65
CA GLY A 498 6.50 10.65 -25.67
C GLY A 498 7.03 9.33 -25.09
N THR A 499 6.57 8.16 -25.54
CA THR A 499 7.23 6.88 -25.19
C THR A 499 8.42 6.58 -26.09
N ARG A 500 9.54 6.11 -25.51
CA ARG A 500 10.81 5.89 -26.24
C ARG A 500 10.88 4.58 -27.04
N ILE A 501 9.95 3.65 -26.82
CA ILE A 501 9.90 2.38 -27.54
C ILE A 501 8.84 2.44 -28.65
N LEU A 502 9.28 2.26 -29.89
CA LEU A 502 8.39 2.00 -31.03
C LEU A 502 7.60 0.73 -30.75
N GLY A 503 6.26 0.82 -30.74
CA GLY A 503 5.37 -0.32 -30.51
C GLY A 503 5.66 -1.53 -31.42
N GLU A 504 6.20 -1.27 -32.61
CA GLU A 504 6.69 -2.27 -33.58
C GLU A 504 7.82 -3.16 -33.02
N ARG A 505 8.72 -2.61 -32.19
CA ARG A 505 9.79 -3.39 -31.55
C ARG A 505 9.27 -4.30 -30.44
N VAL A 506 8.21 -3.88 -29.75
CA VAL A 506 7.51 -4.70 -28.74
C VAL A 506 6.72 -5.81 -29.44
N ALA A 507 6.03 -5.48 -30.53
CA ALA A 507 5.29 -6.44 -31.36
C ALA A 507 6.21 -7.55 -31.91
N ALA A 508 7.36 -7.16 -32.49
CA ALA A 508 8.35 -8.10 -33.00
C ALA A 508 8.87 -9.07 -31.92
N LYS A 509 9.06 -8.60 -30.69
CA LYS A 509 9.52 -9.44 -29.56
C LYS A 509 8.44 -10.36 -28.99
N LEU A 510 7.16 -9.98 -29.09
CA LEU A 510 6.03 -10.82 -28.69
C LEU A 510 5.69 -11.89 -29.75
N GLY A 511 6.46 -12.00 -30.84
CA GLY A 511 6.18 -12.91 -31.95
C GLY A 511 4.93 -12.51 -32.75
N VAL A 512 4.50 -11.26 -32.60
CA VAL A 512 3.33 -10.70 -33.29
C VAL A 512 3.79 -10.27 -34.68
N LYS A 513 3.21 -10.87 -35.74
CA LYS A 513 3.49 -10.44 -37.11
C LYS A 513 3.00 -8.99 -37.31
N PRO A 514 3.76 -8.14 -38.01
CA PRO A 514 3.36 -6.76 -38.26
C PRO A 514 2.00 -6.70 -38.97
#